data_AF-A0A7W1R995-F1
#
_entry.id   AF-A0A7W1R995-F1
#
_cell.length_a   1.000
_cell.length_b   1.000
_cell.length_c   1.000
_cell.angle_alpha   90.00
_cell.angle_beta   90.00
_cell.angle_gamma   90.00
#
_symmetry.space_group_name_H-M   'P 1'
#
loop_
_entity.id
_entity.type
_entity.pdbx_description
1 polymer ?
#
loop_
_entity_poly.entity_id
_entity_poly.type
_entity_poly.pdbx_seq_one_letter_code
_entity_poly.pdbx_strand_id
1 'polypeptide(L)'
;LVLDLRNNPGGFLEQAVRVASKFLQGGQLILTQKGRNDQRPYNANTESGQTDMTPLVILVNGNTASASEIVAGAMQDHDRALIVGETSFGKGLVQGIWPLEYGAGLTLTSAKYYTPSGRLIQRDYSNGGFYDYYTRGGSTRLDQKGDSQKPTGPESRTDTGRAVYSGGGISPDEVVKPRTISSTQTRLLNPLFFFTRELVNGRINGFDQYKIARVIDFNRDLQATDFPVTDALYKAFRDYVSNDTAWKPMAAALDRNRSFIELQLRYNVVTAAYGSVRAARVFVTTDDPQVAKGVDALPRARELATNAQRAARKEP
;
A
#
# COMPACT_ATOMS: atom_id res chain seq x y z
N LEU A 1 -6.08 -9.83 -10.41
CA LEU A 1 -6.08 -9.47 -8.97
C LEU A 1 -5.03 -8.39 -8.76
N VAL A 2 -5.43 -7.26 -8.17
CA VAL A 2 -4.48 -6.27 -7.64
C VAL A 2 -4.46 -6.42 -6.13
N LEU A 3 -3.33 -6.84 -5.56
CA LEU A 3 -3.13 -6.99 -4.13
C LEU A 3 -2.46 -5.74 -3.58
N ASP A 4 -3.21 -4.91 -2.85
CA ASP A 4 -2.70 -3.65 -2.31
C ASP A 4 -2.01 -3.87 -0.96
N LEU A 5 -0.68 -3.79 -0.94
CA LEU A 5 0.15 -3.86 0.28
C LEU A 5 0.70 -2.48 0.68
N ARG A 6 0.20 -1.39 0.07
CA ARG A 6 0.59 -0.03 0.46
C ARG A 6 0.17 0.22 1.90
N ASN A 7 1.04 0.89 2.66
CA ASN A 7 0.82 1.19 4.08
C ASN A 7 0.64 -0.05 4.97
N ASN A 8 1.00 -1.24 4.50
CA ASN A 8 0.98 -2.45 5.32
C ASN A 8 2.36 -2.67 5.98
N PRO A 9 2.51 -2.44 7.31
CA PRO A 9 3.79 -2.51 8.01
C PRO A 9 4.29 -3.96 8.23
N GLY A 10 3.53 -4.95 7.75
CA GLY A 10 3.80 -6.36 7.89
C GLY A 10 2.87 -7.00 8.91
N GLY A 11 3.41 -7.88 9.75
CA GLY A 11 2.64 -8.69 10.68
C GLY A 11 3.35 -10.02 10.92
N PHE A 12 2.58 -11.07 11.19
CA PHE A 12 3.12 -12.39 11.46
C PHE A 12 3.74 -13.02 10.20
N LEU A 13 4.95 -13.55 10.35
CA LEU A 13 5.69 -14.25 9.30
C LEU A 13 4.87 -15.39 8.69
N GLU A 14 4.22 -16.19 9.54
CA GLU A 14 3.41 -17.33 9.10
C GLU A 14 2.27 -16.90 8.16
N GLN A 15 1.68 -15.72 8.39
CA GLN A 15 0.64 -15.20 7.51
C GLN A 15 1.20 -14.80 6.15
N ALA A 16 2.40 -14.20 6.10
CA ALA A 16 3.08 -13.95 4.83
C ALA A 16 3.39 -15.25 4.08
N VAL A 17 3.84 -16.30 4.77
CA VAL A 17 4.09 -17.63 4.18
C VAL A 17 2.79 -18.22 3.63
N ARG A 18 1.68 -18.16 4.39
CA ARG A 18 0.37 -18.65 3.95
C ARG A 18 -0.18 -17.89 2.74
N VAL A 19 -0.03 -16.57 2.71
CA VAL A 19 -0.42 -15.74 1.56
C VAL A 19 0.43 -16.10 0.34
N ALA A 20 1.75 -16.21 0.51
CA ALA A 20 2.64 -16.55 -0.59
C ALA A 20 2.33 -17.94 -1.18
N SER A 21 2.04 -18.90 -0.31
CA SER A 21 1.68 -20.28 -0.70
C SER A 21 0.38 -20.39 -1.50
N LYS A 22 -0.48 -19.36 -1.54
CA LYS A 22 -1.66 -19.36 -2.42
C LYS A 22 -1.30 -19.22 -3.90
N PHE A 23 -0.22 -18.50 -4.21
CA PHE A 23 0.11 -18.10 -5.58
C PHE A 23 1.42 -18.69 -6.10
N LEU A 24 2.24 -19.28 -5.24
CA LEU A 24 3.48 -19.97 -5.61
C LEU A 24 3.26 -21.49 -5.73
N GLN A 25 4.10 -22.15 -6.53
CA GLN A 25 4.13 -23.61 -6.71
C GLN A 25 4.70 -24.30 -5.48
N GLY A 26 4.25 -25.52 -5.20
CA GLY A 26 4.73 -26.31 -4.05
C GLY A 26 6.25 -26.53 -4.07
N GLY A 27 6.89 -26.36 -2.92
CA GLY A 27 8.34 -26.46 -2.76
C GLY A 27 9.14 -25.19 -3.09
N GLN A 28 8.53 -24.16 -3.71
CA GLN A 28 9.20 -22.89 -3.96
C GLN A 28 9.60 -22.19 -2.65
N LEU A 29 10.79 -21.60 -2.64
CA LEU A 29 11.31 -20.86 -1.48
C LEU A 29 10.55 -19.53 -1.36
N ILE A 30 10.09 -19.18 -0.17
CA ILE A 30 9.44 -17.87 0.08
C ILE A 30 10.46 -16.90 0.66
N LEU A 31 11.27 -17.37 1.61
CA LEU A 31 12.28 -16.56 2.28
C LEU A 31 13.36 -17.43 2.92
N THR A 32 14.51 -16.80 3.16
CA THR A 32 15.56 -17.33 4.04
C THR A 32 15.81 -16.36 5.20
N GLN A 33 15.95 -16.89 6.41
CA GLN A 33 16.48 -16.16 7.57
C GLN A 33 17.92 -16.55 7.80
N LYS A 34 18.82 -15.56 7.84
CA LYS A 34 20.24 -15.77 8.18
C LYS A 34 20.59 -15.00 9.45
N GLY A 35 20.99 -15.72 10.48
CA GLY A 35 21.50 -15.18 11.74
C GLY A 35 23.00 -14.90 11.69
N ARG A 36 23.57 -14.52 12.84
CA ARG A 36 25.02 -14.23 12.98
C ARG A 36 25.90 -15.49 13.04
N ASN A 37 25.36 -16.61 13.52
CA ASN A 37 26.14 -17.83 13.74
C ASN A 37 26.07 -18.75 12.52
N ASP A 38 27.01 -19.69 12.39
CA ASP A 38 27.06 -20.74 11.34
C ASP A 38 25.91 -21.77 11.41
N GLN A 39 24.84 -21.44 12.11
CA GLN A 39 23.63 -22.25 12.09
C GLN A 39 23.04 -22.26 10.68
N ARG A 40 22.53 -23.43 10.30
CA ARG A 40 21.85 -23.62 9.03
C ARG A 40 20.74 -22.56 8.89
N PRO A 41 20.71 -21.80 7.78
CA PRO A 41 19.65 -20.84 7.53
C PRO A 41 18.27 -21.49 7.64
N TYR A 42 17.32 -20.78 8.24
CA TYR A 42 15.93 -21.19 8.20
C TYR A 42 15.32 -20.78 6.86
N ASN A 43 14.74 -21.75 6.15
CA ASN A 43 14.02 -21.51 4.90
C ASN A 43 12.53 -21.77 5.13
N ALA A 44 11.68 -20.86 4.68
CA ALA A 44 10.26 -21.14 4.54
C ALA A 44 9.96 -21.41 3.07
N ASN A 45 9.40 -22.59 2.79
CA ASN A 45 8.98 -22.99 1.46
C ASN A 45 7.45 -23.12 1.42
N THR A 46 6.88 -23.03 0.24
CA THR A 46 5.48 -23.34 0.02
C THR A 46 5.19 -24.82 0.27
N GLU A 47 4.03 -25.10 0.85
CA GLU A 47 3.52 -26.47 0.93
C GLU A 47 3.06 -26.97 -0.45
N SER A 48 3.07 -28.29 -0.65
CA SER A 48 2.51 -28.90 -1.87
C SER A 48 1.02 -28.60 -2.00
N GLY A 49 0.58 -28.10 -3.16
CA GLY A 49 -0.83 -27.81 -3.40
C GLY A 49 -1.10 -27.21 -4.76
N GLN A 50 -2.38 -26.99 -5.06
CA GLN A 50 -2.79 -26.31 -6.28
C GLN A 50 -2.53 -24.81 -6.14
N THR A 51 -1.74 -24.28 -7.07
CA THR A 51 -1.42 -22.85 -7.14
C THR A 51 -2.51 -22.07 -7.87
N ASP A 52 -2.95 -20.96 -7.30
CA ASP A 52 -3.79 -20.00 -8.02
C ASP A 52 -2.93 -19.25 -9.05
N MET A 53 -3.30 -19.31 -10.33
CA MET A 53 -2.62 -18.66 -11.45
C MET A 53 -3.32 -17.38 -11.94
N THR A 54 -4.27 -16.85 -11.16
CA THR A 54 -4.91 -15.56 -11.44
C THR A 54 -3.84 -14.47 -11.67
N PRO A 55 -3.91 -13.67 -12.75
CA PRO A 55 -2.94 -12.60 -12.98
C PRO A 55 -2.85 -11.69 -11.77
N LEU A 56 -1.62 -11.45 -11.29
CA LEU A 56 -1.38 -10.80 -10.00
C LEU A 56 -0.46 -9.60 -10.17
N VAL A 57 -0.90 -8.46 -9.67
CA VAL A 57 -0.09 -7.26 -9.49
C VAL A 57 -0.12 -6.90 -8.01
N ILE A 58 1.02 -6.55 -7.44
CA ILE A 58 1.14 -6.15 -6.03
C ILE A 58 1.50 -4.67 -5.97
N LEU A 59 0.71 -3.87 -5.25
CA LEU A 59 1.02 -2.48 -5.00
C LEU A 59 1.84 -2.34 -3.73
N VAL A 60 2.94 -1.59 -3.79
CA VAL A 60 3.81 -1.30 -2.64
C VAL A 60 4.11 0.19 -2.56
N ASN A 61 4.40 0.68 -1.35
CA ASN A 61 4.92 2.02 -1.14
C ASN A 61 5.96 2.04 -0.02
N GLY A 62 6.49 3.22 0.31
CA GLY A 62 7.49 3.37 1.36
C GLY A 62 7.09 2.81 2.73
N ASN A 63 5.79 2.67 3.01
CA ASN A 63 5.27 2.11 4.27
C ASN A 63 5.00 0.59 4.21
N THR A 64 5.17 -0.05 3.05
CA THR A 64 5.15 -1.51 2.95
C THR A 64 6.40 -2.05 3.65
N ALA A 65 6.23 -2.86 4.71
CA ALA A 65 7.36 -3.31 5.53
C ALA A 65 7.26 -4.79 5.95
N SER A 66 8.40 -5.38 6.28
CA SER A 66 8.51 -6.68 6.96
C SER A 66 7.77 -7.81 6.23
N ALA A 67 6.79 -8.45 6.87
CA ALA A 67 6.04 -9.57 6.29
C ALA A 67 5.42 -9.23 4.91
N SER A 68 5.02 -7.98 4.67
CA SER A 68 4.53 -7.53 3.36
C SER A 68 5.63 -7.51 2.29
N GLU A 69 6.86 -7.18 2.67
CA GLU A 69 8.03 -7.19 1.79
C GLU A 69 8.46 -8.62 1.46
N ILE A 70 8.23 -9.57 2.36
CA ILE A 70 8.44 -11.00 2.11
C ILE A 70 7.49 -11.48 1.02
N VAL A 71 6.18 -11.15 1.12
CA VAL A 71 5.20 -11.51 0.09
C VAL A 71 5.57 -10.87 -1.25
N ALA A 72 5.82 -9.56 -1.28
CA ALA A 72 6.16 -8.87 -2.51
C ALA A 72 7.47 -9.39 -3.13
N GLY A 73 8.51 -9.59 -2.33
CA GLY A 73 9.80 -10.09 -2.78
C GLY A 73 9.75 -11.52 -3.31
N ALA A 74 9.05 -12.43 -2.63
CA ALA A 74 8.89 -13.81 -3.10
C ALA A 74 8.13 -13.87 -4.44
N MET A 75 7.07 -13.07 -4.58
CA MET A 75 6.29 -13.02 -5.82
C MET A 75 7.06 -12.40 -6.98
N GLN A 76 7.88 -11.39 -6.71
CA GLN A 76 8.73 -10.76 -7.70
C GLN A 76 9.81 -11.71 -8.19
N ASP A 77 10.50 -12.39 -7.26
CA ASP A 77 11.62 -13.28 -7.56
C ASP A 77 11.18 -14.52 -8.35
N HIS A 78 9.99 -15.05 -8.07
CA HIS A 78 9.42 -16.15 -8.82
C HIS A 78 8.66 -15.73 -10.08
N ASP A 79 8.75 -14.46 -10.48
CA ASP A 79 8.04 -13.92 -11.64
C ASP A 79 6.52 -14.22 -11.59
N ARG A 80 5.97 -14.32 -10.38
CA ARG A 80 4.57 -14.63 -10.14
C ARG A 80 3.70 -13.38 -10.18
N ALA A 81 4.24 -12.23 -9.80
CA ALA A 81 3.55 -10.96 -9.83
C ALA A 81 4.45 -9.83 -10.33
N LEU A 82 3.83 -8.82 -10.96
CA LEU A 82 4.48 -7.52 -11.14
C LEU A 82 4.29 -6.67 -9.89
N ILE A 83 5.34 -5.95 -9.51
CA ILE A 83 5.35 -5.02 -8.39
C ILE A 83 5.21 -3.58 -8.92
N VAL A 84 4.24 -2.83 -8.41
CA VAL A 84 3.92 -1.47 -8.87
C VAL A 84 3.90 -0.49 -7.69
N GLY A 85 4.39 0.73 -7.90
CA GLY A 85 4.29 1.81 -6.92
C GLY A 85 5.63 2.43 -6.58
N GLU A 86 6.03 2.38 -5.30
CA GLU A 86 7.29 2.96 -4.81
C GLU A 86 8.07 1.93 -4.01
N THR A 87 9.41 2.07 -3.98
CA THR A 87 10.27 1.19 -3.19
C THR A 87 9.80 1.10 -1.74
N SER A 88 9.70 -0.13 -1.23
CA SER A 88 9.22 -0.42 0.12
C SER A 88 10.16 0.07 1.23
N PHE A 89 9.76 -0.12 2.49
CA PHE A 89 10.46 0.42 3.65
C PHE A 89 11.91 -0.10 3.76
N GLY A 90 12.12 -1.41 3.58
CA GLY A 90 13.38 -2.11 3.79
C GLY A 90 13.55 -2.61 5.22
N LYS A 91 12.52 -3.19 5.82
CA LYS A 91 12.57 -3.85 7.14
C LYS A 91 12.74 -5.35 6.97
N GLY A 92 13.99 -5.75 6.74
CA GLY A 92 14.42 -7.14 6.63
C GLY A 92 14.94 -7.74 7.94
N LEU A 93 14.48 -7.30 9.11
CA LEU A 93 14.94 -7.79 10.41
C LEU A 93 13.96 -8.80 11.02
N VAL A 94 14.50 -9.91 11.53
CA VAL A 94 13.80 -10.86 12.41
C VAL A 94 14.00 -10.39 13.85
N GLN A 95 12.91 -10.07 14.54
CA GLN A 95 12.94 -9.64 15.93
C GLN A 95 12.08 -10.59 16.79
N GLY A 96 12.63 -11.03 17.92
CA GLY A 96 11.92 -11.81 18.93
C GLY A 96 11.85 -11.05 20.25
N ILE A 97 10.80 -11.32 21.03
CA ILE A 97 10.65 -10.82 22.40
C ILE A 97 11.04 -11.95 23.35
N TRP A 98 12.06 -11.72 24.17
CA TRP A 98 12.54 -12.65 25.17
C TRP A 98 12.08 -12.18 26.55
N PRO A 99 11.31 -13.00 27.29
CA PRO A 99 10.91 -12.63 28.63
C PRO A 99 12.12 -12.58 29.56
N LEU A 100 12.14 -11.59 30.44
CA LEU A 100 13.15 -11.39 31.47
C LEU A 100 12.49 -11.46 32.86
N GLU A 101 13.31 -11.47 33.91
CA GLU A 101 12.82 -11.40 35.29
C GLU A 101 11.98 -10.13 35.54
N TYR A 102 11.14 -10.18 36.58
CA TYR A 102 10.29 -9.06 37.01
C TYR A 102 9.30 -8.57 35.94
N GLY A 103 8.96 -9.40 34.95
CA GLY A 103 8.01 -9.05 33.90
C GLY A 103 8.59 -8.14 32.81
N ALA A 104 9.91 -7.94 32.77
CA ALA A 104 10.57 -7.23 31.69
C ALA A 104 10.66 -8.10 30.41
N GLY A 105 10.97 -7.46 29.28
CA GLY A 105 11.16 -8.16 28.00
C GLY A 105 12.25 -7.51 27.15
N LEU A 106 13.04 -8.34 26.47
CA LEU A 106 14.08 -7.92 25.53
C LEU A 106 13.61 -8.15 24.10
N THR A 107 13.47 -7.08 23.33
CA THR A 107 13.29 -7.17 21.87
C THR A 107 14.65 -7.25 21.20
N LEU A 108 14.99 -8.41 20.65
CA LEU A 108 16.30 -8.67 20.06
C LEU A 108 16.17 -9.03 18.57
N THR A 109 16.97 -8.36 17.74
CA THR A 109 17.17 -8.75 16.34
C THR A 109 18.10 -9.96 16.27
N SER A 110 17.61 -11.07 15.74
CA SER A 110 18.35 -12.35 15.70
C SER A 110 18.82 -12.73 14.29
N ALA A 111 18.14 -12.25 13.25
CA ALA A 111 18.42 -12.61 11.87
C ALA A 111 17.96 -11.54 10.86
N LYS A 112 18.38 -11.73 9.61
CA LYS A 112 17.95 -10.94 8.46
C LYS A 112 17.13 -11.79 7.48
N TYR A 113 16.12 -11.18 6.86
CA TYR A 113 15.32 -11.77 5.79
C TYR A 113 15.98 -11.58 4.43
N TYR A 114 16.02 -12.67 3.67
CA TYR A 114 16.46 -12.72 2.29
C TYR A 114 15.32 -13.27 1.42
N THR A 115 15.16 -12.68 0.23
CA THR A 115 14.24 -13.14 -0.81
C THR A 115 14.76 -14.42 -1.49
N PRO A 116 13.95 -15.11 -2.31
CA PRO A 116 14.37 -16.36 -2.98
C PRO A 116 15.62 -16.21 -3.86
N SER A 117 15.79 -15.07 -4.53
CA SER A 117 16.99 -14.73 -5.31
C SER A 117 18.18 -14.28 -4.45
N GLY A 118 18.09 -14.43 -3.12
CA GLY A 118 19.17 -14.12 -2.18
C GLY A 118 19.34 -12.63 -1.86
N ARG A 119 18.38 -11.77 -2.22
CA ARG A 119 18.46 -10.33 -1.94
C ARG A 119 18.16 -10.05 -0.48
N LEU A 120 19.02 -9.27 0.17
CA LEU A 120 18.76 -8.76 1.51
C LEU A 120 17.68 -7.68 1.42
N ILE A 121 16.56 -7.86 2.12
CA ILE A 121 15.49 -6.84 2.18
C ILE A 121 15.95 -5.62 2.98
N GLN A 122 16.74 -5.86 4.04
CA GLN A 122 17.12 -4.84 4.99
C GLN A 122 17.87 -3.68 4.34
N ARG A 123 17.32 -2.48 4.52
CA ARG A 123 17.99 -1.24 4.17
C ARG A 123 19.19 -1.00 5.08
N ASP A 124 20.29 -0.54 4.50
CA ASP A 124 21.44 -0.11 5.27
C ASP A 124 21.12 1.15 6.09
N TYR A 125 21.50 1.12 7.37
CA TYR A 125 21.34 2.22 8.32
C TYR A 125 22.65 2.53 9.07
N SER A 126 23.77 1.96 8.62
CA SER A 126 25.09 2.14 9.24
C SER A 126 25.57 3.60 9.24
N ASN A 127 25.25 4.37 8.19
CA ASN A 127 25.79 5.72 7.96
C ASN A 127 24.88 6.88 8.40
N GLY A 128 23.73 6.63 9.03
CA GLY A 128 22.78 7.67 9.48
C GLY A 128 22.12 7.41 10.83
N GLY A 129 22.37 6.24 11.43
CA GLY A 129 21.76 5.85 12.69
C GLY A 129 20.28 5.50 12.59
N PHE A 130 19.68 5.22 13.75
CA PHE A 130 18.29 4.76 13.85
C PHE A 130 17.30 5.82 13.34
N TYR A 131 17.54 7.09 13.61
CA TYR A 131 16.64 8.17 13.16
C TYR A 131 16.55 8.25 11.62
N ASP A 132 17.69 8.17 10.92
CA ASP A 132 17.71 8.14 9.46
C ASP A 132 17.00 6.90 8.91
N TYR A 133 17.07 5.76 9.60
CA TYR A 133 16.38 4.55 9.18
C TYR A 133 14.85 4.73 9.13
N TYR A 134 14.25 5.37 10.14
CA TYR A 134 12.80 5.61 10.17
C TYR A 134 12.34 6.77 9.30
N THR A 135 13.22 7.73 9.01
CA THR A 135 12.87 8.90 8.19
C THR A 135 13.13 8.66 6.70
N ARG A 136 14.15 7.86 6.35
CA ARG A 136 14.41 7.42 4.97
C ARG A 136 13.63 6.16 4.60
N GLY A 137 13.27 5.30 5.54
CA GLY A 137 12.20 4.31 5.33
C GLY A 137 10.84 5.01 5.40
N GLY A 138 9.81 4.51 4.73
CA GLY A 138 8.46 5.07 4.91
C GLY A 138 8.05 6.15 3.90
N SER A 139 6.80 6.59 4.03
CA SER A 139 6.23 7.72 3.27
C SER A 139 6.72 9.09 3.73
N THR A 140 7.49 9.17 4.83
CA THR A 140 8.15 10.40 5.29
C THR A 140 9.48 10.66 4.59
N ARG A 141 9.86 9.83 3.62
CA ARG A 141 10.99 10.09 2.73
C ARG A 141 10.84 11.51 2.21
N LEU A 142 11.73 12.39 2.65
CA LEU A 142 11.92 13.67 1.99
C LEU A 142 12.34 13.32 0.57
N ASP A 143 11.42 13.44 -0.38
CA ASP A 143 11.69 13.37 -1.81
C ASP A 143 12.71 14.48 -2.11
N GLN A 144 14.00 14.21 -1.86
CA GLN A 144 15.06 15.08 -2.30
C GLN A 144 14.99 15.06 -3.82
N LYS A 145 14.95 16.25 -4.44
CA LYS A 145 15.03 16.38 -5.89
C LYS A 145 16.22 15.55 -6.38
N GLY A 146 15.94 14.46 -7.08
CA GLY A 146 16.96 13.55 -7.60
C GLY A 146 17.17 12.25 -6.82
N ASP A 147 16.35 11.92 -5.83
CA ASP A 147 16.38 10.59 -5.19
C ASP A 147 15.86 9.56 -6.20
N SER A 148 16.76 9.10 -7.06
CA SER A 148 16.49 8.01 -7.95
C SER A 148 16.04 6.84 -7.06
N GLN A 149 14.85 6.31 -7.28
CA GLN A 149 14.44 5.00 -6.75
C GLN A 149 15.31 3.85 -7.29
N LYS A 150 16.48 4.18 -7.84
CA LYS A 150 17.44 3.26 -8.39
C LYS A 150 17.97 2.42 -7.23
N PRO A 151 17.84 1.10 -7.30
CA PRO A 151 18.30 0.24 -6.23
C PRO A 151 19.82 0.36 -6.07
N THR A 152 20.29 0.44 -4.83
CA THR A 152 21.70 0.72 -4.52
C THR A 152 22.51 -0.52 -4.14
N GLY A 153 21.85 -1.65 -3.88
CA GLY A 153 22.54 -2.90 -3.55
C GLY A 153 22.82 -3.79 -4.76
N PRO A 154 23.51 -4.92 -4.54
CA PRO A 154 23.86 -5.88 -5.58
C PRO A 154 22.64 -6.31 -6.39
N GLU A 155 22.84 -6.47 -7.70
CA GLU A 155 21.88 -7.10 -8.60
C GLU A 155 21.83 -8.61 -8.36
N SER A 156 20.64 -9.17 -8.48
CA SER A 156 20.32 -10.59 -8.56
C SER A 156 19.30 -10.80 -9.69
N ARG A 157 18.84 -12.04 -9.87
CA ARG A 157 17.96 -12.42 -10.96
C ARG A 157 16.74 -13.18 -10.46
N THR A 158 15.58 -12.88 -11.05
CA THR A 158 14.36 -13.67 -10.90
C THR A 158 14.48 -15.02 -11.62
N ASP A 159 13.50 -15.92 -11.44
CA ASP A 159 13.48 -17.23 -12.10
C ASP A 159 13.60 -17.16 -13.64
N THR A 160 13.04 -16.12 -14.27
CA THR A 160 13.17 -15.88 -15.72
C THR A 160 14.30 -14.91 -16.10
N GLY A 161 15.15 -14.51 -15.16
CA GLY A 161 16.33 -13.70 -15.42
C GLY A 161 16.13 -12.18 -15.42
N ARG A 162 15.01 -11.65 -14.89
CA ARG A 162 14.85 -10.19 -14.74
C ARG A 162 15.76 -9.67 -13.64
N ALA A 163 16.32 -8.48 -13.83
CA ALA A 163 17.17 -7.85 -12.83
C ALA A 163 16.34 -7.39 -11.62
N VAL A 164 16.81 -7.77 -10.43
CA VAL A 164 16.25 -7.37 -9.13
C VAL A 164 17.38 -7.04 -8.18
N TYR A 165 17.14 -6.25 -7.14
CA TYR A 165 18.22 -5.64 -6.38
C TYR A 165 18.03 -5.74 -4.87
N SER A 166 19.15 -5.75 -4.16
CA SER A 166 19.26 -5.92 -2.70
C SER A 166 19.36 -4.58 -1.96
N GLY A 167 19.19 -4.60 -0.63
CA GLY A 167 19.70 -3.55 0.28
C GLY A 167 18.84 -2.30 0.48
N GLY A 168 17.57 -2.30 0.07
CA GLY A 168 16.72 -1.09 0.16
C GLY A 168 15.21 -1.34 0.28
N GLY A 169 14.79 -2.57 0.57
CA GLY A 169 13.42 -3.03 0.38
C GLY A 169 13.20 -3.66 -1.00
N ILE A 170 11.93 -3.85 -1.35
CA ILE A 170 11.47 -4.32 -2.66
C ILE A 170 11.26 -3.12 -3.55
N SER A 171 12.09 -2.99 -4.58
CA SER A 171 11.92 -2.00 -5.63
C SER A 171 10.84 -2.45 -6.62
N PRO A 172 9.94 -1.56 -7.05
CA PRO A 172 8.87 -1.92 -7.98
C PRO A 172 9.42 -2.18 -9.38
N ASP A 173 8.75 -3.07 -10.11
CA ASP A 173 8.98 -3.27 -11.55
C ASP A 173 8.46 -2.06 -12.35
N GLU A 174 7.38 -1.43 -11.87
CA GLU A 174 6.84 -0.20 -12.45
C GLU A 174 6.69 0.89 -11.38
N VAL A 175 7.54 1.90 -11.49
CA VAL A 175 7.52 3.06 -10.60
C VAL A 175 6.33 3.95 -10.93
N VAL A 176 5.50 4.23 -9.91
CA VAL A 176 4.34 5.11 -10.02
C VAL A 176 4.23 5.94 -8.76
N LYS A 177 4.24 7.26 -8.90
CA LYS A 177 4.05 8.17 -7.76
C LYS A 177 2.60 8.14 -7.26
N PRO A 178 2.37 8.29 -5.96
CA PRO A 178 1.03 8.34 -5.40
C PRO A 178 0.32 9.62 -5.84
N ARG A 179 -0.99 9.65 -5.65
CA ARG A 179 -1.76 10.89 -5.73
C ARG A 179 -1.23 11.88 -4.69
N THR A 180 -1.00 13.11 -5.13
CA THR A 180 -0.70 14.24 -4.25
C THR A 180 -1.83 15.26 -4.32
N ILE A 181 -1.94 16.07 -3.28
CA ILE A 181 -2.90 17.18 -3.24
C ILE A 181 -2.14 18.50 -3.10
N SER A 182 -2.64 19.55 -3.76
CA SER A 182 -2.05 20.88 -3.69
C SER A 182 -2.27 21.52 -2.31
N SER A 183 -1.48 22.54 -1.95
CA SER A 183 -1.68 23.30 -0.72
C SER A 183 -3.09 23.91 -0.61
N THR A 184 -3.69 24.29 -1.74
CA THR A 184 -5.08 24.75 -1.79
C THR A 184 -6.08 23.63 -1.50
N GLN A 185 -5.87 22.44 -2.05
CA GLN A 185 -6.69 21.26 -1.75
C GLN A 185 -6.55 20.83 -0.28
N THR A 186 -5.35 20.87 0.30
CA THR A 186 -5.14 20.61 1.73
C THR A 186 -5.94 21.57 2.60
N ARG A 187 -5.93 22.88 2.27
CA ARG A 187 -6.75 23.86 3.01
C ARG A 187 -8.24 23.60 2.89
N LEU A 188 -8.71 23.01 1.77
CA LEU A 188 -10.12 22.65 1.56
C LEU A 188 -10.59 21.48 2.43
N LEU A 189 -9.69 20.65 2.99
CA LEU A 189 -10.09 19.49 3.79
C LEU A 189 -10.94 19.86 5.01
N ASN A 190 -10.59 20.94 5.72
CA ASN A 190 -11.34 21.38 6.91
C ASN A 190 -12.78 21.84 6.58
N PRO A 191 -13.01 22.80 5.65
CA PRO A 191 -14.37 23.18 5.31
C PRO A 191 -15.18 22.02 4.73
N LEU A 192 -14.55 21.11 3.96
CA LEU A 192 -15.21 19.89 3.46
C LEU A 192 -15.66 18.97 4.60
N PHE A 193 -14.82 18.79 5.62
CA PHE A 193 -15.15 18.00 6.80
C PHE A 193 -16.31 18.62 7.59
N PHE A 194 -16.22 19.92 7.91
CA PHE A 194 -17.26 20.60 8.69
C PHE A 194 -18.60 20.67 7.95
N PHE A 195 -18.58 21.02 6.65
CA PHE A 195 -19.78 20.97 5.83
C PHE A 195 -20.40 19.57 5.84
N THR A 196 -19.59 18.53 5.65
CA THR A 196 -20.09 17.15 5.66
C THR A 196 -20.71 16.79 7.01
N ARG A 197 -20.12 17.24 8.12
CA ARG A 197 -20.67 17.02 9.46
C ARG A 197 -22.05 17.66 9.62
N GLU A 198 -22.26 18.88 9.11
CA GLU A 198 -23.57 19.52 9.15
C GLU A 198 -24.56 18.81 8.20
N LEU A 199 -24.09 18.38 7.02
CA LEU A 199 -24.88 17.64 6.02
C LEU A 199 -25.42 16.31 6.58
N VAL A 200 -24.55 15.47 7.13
CA VAL A 200 -24.97 14.14 7.63
C VAL A 200 -25.81 14.23 8.90
N ASN A 201 -25.76 15.36 9.62
CA ASN A 201 -26.63 15.64 10.76
C ASN A 201 -27.98 16.26 10.35
N GLY A 202 -28.22 16.46 9.04
CA GLY A 202 -29.48 17.03 8.53
C GLY A 202 -29.63 18.52 8.81
N ARG A 203 -28.52 19.27 8.94
CA ARG A 203 -28.51 20.72 9.17
C ARG A 203 -28.36 21.54 7.89
N ILE A 204 -28.18 20.88 6.75
CA ILE A 204 -28.19 21.52 5.43
C ILE A 204 -29.56 21.27 4.79
N ASN A 205 -30.37 22.33 4.70
CA ASN A 205 -31.74 22.27 4.18
C ASN A 205 -31.79 21.74 2.75
N GLY A 206 -32.76 20.86 2.45
CA GLY A 206 -32.95 20.28 1.11
C GLY A 206 -32.06 19.07 0.80
N PHE A 207 -31.33 18.55 1.80
CA PHE A 207 -30.41 17.43 1.65
C PHE A 207 -30.69 16.29 2.66
N ASP A 208 -31.94 16.10 3.04
CA ASP A 208 -32.36 15.07 4.02
C ASP A 208 -31.91 13.65 3.60
N GLN A 209 -31.80 13.37 2.30
CA GLN A 209 -31.28 12.10 1.78
C GLN A 209 -29.82 11.80 2.15
N TYR A 210 -29.04 12.79 2.61
CA TYR A 210 -27.66 12.61 3.09
C TYR A 210 -27.58 12.46 4.62
N LYS A 211 -28.69 12.62 5.34
CA LYS A 211 -28.73 12.47 6.79
C LYS A 211 -28.42 11.03 7.18
N ILE A 212 -27.44 10.84 8.07
CA ILE A 212 -27.06 9.52 8.60
C ILE A 212 -27.54 9.42 10.04
N ALA A 213 -28.71 8.81 10.23
CA ALA A 213 -29.34 8.65 11.55
C ALA A 213 -29.06 7.29 12.22
N ARG A 214 -28.34 6.38 11.54
CA ARG A 214 -28.10 4.99 11.98
C ARG A 214 -26.63 4.75 12.31
N VAL A 215 -26.38 3.68 13.08
CA VAL A 215 -25.02 3.16 13.32
C VAL A 215 -24.37 2.79 11.98
N ILE A 216 -23.04 2.97 11.92
CA ILE A 216 -22.22 2.67 10.75
C ILE A 216 -22.45 1.22 10.28
N ASP A 217 -22.79 1.04 9.00
CA ASP A 217 -22.94 -0.28 8.40
C ASP A 217 -21.65 -0.70 7.71
N PHE A 218 -20.78 -1.43 8.44
CA PHE A 218 -19.50 -1.91 7.93
C PHE A 218 -19.64 -3.01 6.86
N ASN A 219 -20.81 -3.65 6.77
CA ASN A 219 -21.04 -4.81 5.90
C ASN A 219 -21.55 -4.42 4.52
N ARG A 220 -22.06 -3.20 4.34
CA ARG A 220 -22.51 -2.71 3.03
C ARG A 220 -21.32 -2.40 2.11
N ASP A 221 -21.37 -2.97 0.91
CA ASP A 221 -20.48 -2.58 -0.18
C ASP A 221 -20.93 -1.26 -0.82
N LEU A 222 -19.97 -0.37 -1.05
CA LEU A 222 -20.18 0.91 -1.71
C LEU A 222 -20.66 0.71 -3.15
N GLN A 223 -21.83 1.26 -3.47
CA GLN A 223 -22.37 1.27 -4.84
C GLN A 223 -22.03 2.58 -5.56
N ALA A 224 -21.95 2.53 -6.90
CA ALA A 224 -21.69 3.71 -7.72
C ALA A 224 -22.74 4.82 -7.52
N THR A 225 -23.98 4.44 -7.21
CA THR A 225 -25.12 5.34 -6.95
C THR A 225 -25.23 5.80 -5.50
N ASP A 226 -24.42 5.28 -4.58
CA ASP A 226 -24.45 5.71 -3.19
C ASP A 226 -23.85 7.12 -3.05
N PHE A 227 -24.63 8.02 -2.43
CA PHE A 227 -24.28 9.41 -2.11
C PHE A 227 -23.69 10.17 -3.31
N PRO A 228 -24.47 10.37 -4.39
CA PRO A 228 -23.98 11.10 -5.55
C PRO A 228 -23.67 12.54 -5.16
N VAL A 229 -22.59 13.15 -5.66
CA VAL A 229 -22.37 14.59 -5.42
C VAL A 229 -22.96 15.35 -6.60
N THR A 230 -24.13 15.94 -6.37
CA THR A 230 -24.87 16.69 -7.40
C THR A 230 -24.40 18.14 -7.49
N ASP A 231 -24.72 18.81 -8.60
CA ASP A 231 -24.51 20.26 -8.76
C ASP A 231 -25.12 21.08 -7.62
N ALA A 232 -26.30 20.65 -7.15
CA ALA A 232 -26.99 21.27 -6.02
C ALA A 232 -26.18 21.13 -4.72
N LEU A 233 -25.62 19.94 -4.45
CA LEU A 233 -24.80 19.71 -3.26
C LEU A 233 -23.48 20.48 -3.34
N TYR A 234 -22.84 20.49 -4.50
CA TYR A 234 -21.64 21.31 -4.74
C TYR A 234 -21.93 22.81 -4.53
N LYS A 235 -23.06 23.31 -5.04
CA LYS A 235 -23.50 24.69 -4.80
C LYS A 235 -23.71 24.96 -3.31
N ALA A 236 -24.36 24.05 -2.58
CA ALA A 236 -24.57 24.21 -1.14
C ALA A 236 -23.24 24.29 -0.36
N PHE A 237 -22.25 23.48 -0.73
CA PHE A 237 -20.90 23.58 -0.17
C PHE A 237 -20.22 24.91 -0.50
N ARG A 238 -20.34 25.39 -1.75
CA ARG A 238 -19.80 26.68 -2.17
C ARG A 238 -20.41 27.84 -1.38
N ASP A 239 -21.73 27.81 -1.18
CA ASP A 239 -22.45 28.82 -0.42
C ASP A 239 -22.04 28.76 1.08
N TYR A 240 -21.84 27.56 1.64
CA TYR A 240 -21.29 27.36 2.99
C TYR A 240 -19.90 28.00 3.18
N VAL A 241 -18.97 27.74 2.26
CA VAL A 241 -17.62 28.35 2.29
C VAL A 241 -17.66 29.87 2.12
N SER A 242 -18.59 30.39 1.31
CA SER A 242 -18.69 31.82 1.01
C SER A 242 -19.27 32.64 2.18
N ASN A 243 -20.10 32.01 3.01
CA ASN A 243 -20.81 32.68 4.11
C ASN A 243 -20.03 32.67 5.43
N ASP A 244 -19.08 31.77 5.61
CA ASP A 244 -18.22 31.72 6.79
C ASP A 244 -16.95 32.55 6.57
N THR A 245 -16.71 33.56 7.41
CA THR A 245 -15.54 34.44 7.31
C THR A 245 -14.22 33.69 7.43
N ALA A 246 -14.19 32.53 8.11
CA ALA A 246 -13.02 31.67 8.22
C ALA A 246 -12.61 31.05 6.87
N TRP A 247 -13.59 30.76 6.00
CA TRP A 247 -13.36 30.05 4.74
C TRP A 247 -13.55 30.92 3.50
N LYS A 248 -14.20 32.08 3.62
CA LYS A 248 -14.49 33.01 2.53
C LYS A 248 -13.31 33.30 1.59
N PRO A 249 -12.06 33.47 2.06
CA PRO A 249 -10.91 33.66 1.16
C PRO A 249 -10.68 32.52 0.15
N MET A 250 -11.26 31.34 0.39
CA MET A 250 -11.11 30.14 -0.45
C MET A 250 -12.17 30.04 -1.55
N ALA A 251 -13.23 30.86 -1.52
CA ALA A 251 -14.34 30.77 -2.48
C ALA A 251 -13.89 30.85 -3.95
N ALA A 252 -12.90 31.71 -4.24
CA ALA A 252 -12.32 31.86 -5.58
C ALA A 252 -11.52 30.64 -6.07
N ALA A 253 -11.21 29.69 -5.18
CA ALA A 253 -10.47 28.48 -5.52
C ALA A 253 -11.38 27.26 -5.78
N LEU A 254 -12.69 27.35 -5.51
CA LEU A 254 -13.60 26.21 -5.51
C LEU A 254 -13.78 25.61 -6.91
N ASP A 255 -14.08 26.44 -7.91
CA ASP A 255 -14.38 25.94 -9.27
C ASP A 255 -13.19 25.22 -9.92
N ARG A 256 -11.96 25.71 -9.66
CA ARG A 256 -10.73 25.03 -10.12
C ARG A 256 -10.45 23.71 -9.41
N ASN A 257 -11.09 23.45 -8.27
CA ASN A 257 -10.91 22.26 -7.46
C ASN A 257 -12.20 21.41 -7.38
N ARG A 258 -13.14 21.63 -8.30
CA ARG A 258 -14.45 20.99 -8.26
C ARG A 258 -14.37 19.46 -8.16
N SER A 259 -13.61 18.80 -9.04
CA SER A 259 -13.48 17.34 -9.00
C SER A 259 -12.90 16.82 -7.67
N PHE A 260 -11.94 17.55 -7.09
CA PHE A 260 -11.39 17.22 -5.77
C PHE A 260 -12.44 17.36 -4.67
N ILE A 261 -13.20 18.45 -4.70
CA ILE A 261 -14.27 18.74 -3.74
C ILE A 261 -15.34 17.66 -3.81
N GLU A 262 -15.80 17.29 -5.01
CA GLU A 262 -16.83 16.26 -5.19
C GLU A 262 -16.35 14.90 -4.66
N LEU A 263 -15.11 14.52 -5.00
CA LEU A 263 -14.53 13.26 -4.54
C LEU A 263 -14.39 13.22 -3.01
N GLN A 264 -13.91 14.32 -2.41
CA GLN A 264 -13.71 14.41 -0.97
C GLN A 264 -15.02 14.50 -0.18
N LEU A 265 -16.03 15.22 -0.70
CA LEU A 265 -17.39 15.23 -0.11
C LEU A 265 -17.96 13.82 -0.10
N ARG A 266 -17.89 13.11 -1.23
CA ARG A 266 -18.35 11.73 -1.32
C ARG A 266 -17.62 10.82 -0.33
N TYR A 267 -16.30 10.92 -0.27
CA TYR A 267 -15.48 10.18 0.71
C TYR A 267 -15.94 10.45 2.15
N ASN A 268 -16.13 11.72 2.54
CA ASN A 268 -16.53 12.09 3.89
C ASN A 268 -17.94 11.55 4.24
N VAL A 269 -18.90 11.64 3.31
CA VAL A 269 -20.27 11.13 3.53
C VAL A 269 -20.25 9.61 3.65
N VAL A 270 -19.53 8.91 2.76
CA VAL A 270 -19.39 7.45 2.83
C VAL A 270 -18.67 7.03 4.11
N THR A 271 -17.70 7.82 4.59
CA THR A 271 -17.03 7.55 5.87
C THR A 271 -18.03 7.57 7.02
N ALA A 272 -18.92 8.57 7.05
CA ALA A 272 -19.96 8.66 8.07
C ALA A 272 -20.99 7.51 7.98
N ALA A 273 -21.30 7.03 6.77
CA ALA A 273 -22.31 5.99 6.57
C ALA A 273 -21.79 4.55 6.75
N TYR A 274 -20.61 4.25 6.18
CA TYR A 274 -20.08 2.87 6.01
C TYR A 274 -18.67 2.68 6.57
N GLY A 275 -18.08 3.71 7.19
CA GLY A 275 -16.75 3.67 7.77
C GLY A 275 -15.63 3.94 6.77
N SER A 276 -14.43 4.20 7.30
CA SER A 276 -13.26 4.64 6.53
C SER A 276 -12.77 3.62 5.49
N VAL A 277 -12.85 2.33 5.82
CA VAL A 277 -12.42 1.25 4.91
C VAL A 277 -13.26 1.23 3.63
N ARG A 278 -14.58 1.41 3.74
CA ARG A 278 -15.47 1.49 2.57
C ARG A 278 -15.30 2.81 1.85
N ALA A 279 -15.12 3.91 2.59
CA ALA A 279 -14.89 5.23 2.00
C ALA A 279 -13.61 5.29 1.16
N ALA A 280 -12.53 4.60 1.57
CA ALA A 280 -11.30 4.54 0.79
C ALA A 280 -11.52 4.05 -0.65
N ARG A 281 -12.54 3.22 -0.90
CA ARG A 281 -12.90 2.78 -2.26
C ARG A 281 -13.26 3.93 -3.19
N VAL A 282 -13.80 5.04 -2.67
CA VAL A 282 -14.08 6.25 -3.46
C VAL A 282 -12.83 6.74 -4.17
N PHE A 283 -11.67 6.74 -3.49
CA PHE A 283 -10.40 7.13 -4.12
C PHE A 283 -9.85 6.04 -5.02
N VAL A 284 -9.83 4.79 -4.53
CA VAL A 284 -9.27 3.63 -5.24
C VAL A 284 -9.91 3.45 -6.63
N THR A 285 -11.22 3.66 -6.75
CA THR A 285 -11.93 3.45 -8.03
C THR A 285 -11.95 4.65 -8.96
N THR A 286 -11.54 5.84 -8.49
CA THR A 286 -11.80 7.09 -9.21
C THR A 286 -10.54 7.92 -9.47
N ASP A 287 -9.57 7.92 -8.57
CA ASP A 287 -8.43 8.85 -8.60
C ASP A 287 -7.17 8.25 -7.96
N ASP A 288 -6.95 6.94 -8.10
CA ASP A 288 -5.73 6.28 -7.60
C ASP A 288 -4.83 5.86 -8.79
N PRO A 289 -3.75 6.61 -9.07
CA PRO A 289 -2.88 6.33 -10.22
C PRO A 289 -2.13 5.00 -10.08
N GLN A 290 -1.81 4.56 -8.86
CA GLN A 290 -1.10 3.30 -8.63
C GLN A 290 -2.03 2.10 -8.85
N VAL A 291 -3.29 2.20 -8.42
CA VAL A 291 -4.30 1.17 -8.70
C VAL A 291 -4.60 1.12 -10.19
N ALA A 292 -4.82 2.26 -10.84
CA ALA A 292 -5.05 2.32 -12.28
C ALA A 292 -3.90 1.67 -13.06
N LYS A 293 -2.65 1.96 -12.67
CA LYS A 293 -1.48 1.32 -13.28
C LYS A 293 -1.41 -0.18 -12.99
N GLY A 294 -1.78 -0.60 -11.79
CA GLY A 294 -1.84 -2.01 -11.43
C GLY A 294 -2.84 -2.79 -12.27
N VAL A 295 -4.00 -2.20 -12.58
CA VAL A 295 -5.00 -2.80 -13.47
C VAL A 295 -4.48 -2.89 -14.91
N ASP A 296 -3.87 -1.82 -15.42
CA ASP A 296 -3.22 -1.78 -16.75
C ASP A 296 -2.10 -2.83 -16.90
N ALA A 297 -1.40 -3.16 -15.81
CA ALA A 297 -0.33 -4.15 -15.82
C ALA A 297 -0.81 -5.62 -15.78
N LEU A 298 -2.11 -5.90 -15.54
CA LEU A 298 -2.61 -7.28 -15.38
C LEU A 298 -2.35 -8.21 -16.58
N PRO A 299 -2.48 -7.78 -17.85
CA PRO A 299 -2.13 -8.63 -19.00
C PRO A 299 -0.65 -9.04 -18.99
N ARG A 300 0.26 -8.09 -18.70
CA ARG A 300 1.70 -8.35 -18.61
C ARG A 300 2.04 -9.25 -17.43
N ALA A 301 1.37 -9.08 -16.29
CA ALA A 301 1.52 -9.98 -15.15
C ALA A 301 1.08 -11.43 -15.47
N ARG A 302 0.06 -11.61 -16.32
CA ARG A 302 -0.34 -12.95 -16.80
C ARG A 302 0.76 -13.60 -17.64
N GLU A 303 1.30 -12.85 -18.59
CA GLU A 303 2.38 -13.33 -19.46
C GLU A 303 3.62 -13.70 -18.64
N LEU A 304 4.00 -12.84 -17.68
CA LEU A 304 5.11 -13.07 -16.76
C LEU A 304 4.95 -14.40 -16.02
N ALA A 305 3.82 -14.60 -15.33
CA ALA A 305 3.57 -15.83 -14.57
C ALA A 305 3.50 -17.09 -15.46
N THR A 306 2.97 -16.95 -16.68
CA THR A 306 2.92 -18.05 -17.65
C THR A 306 4.32 -18.45 -18.12
N ASN A 307 5.19 -17.46 -18.36
CA ASN A 307 6.58 -17.70 -18.77
C ASN A 307 7.39 -18.34 -17.64
N ALA A 308 7.23 -17.88 -16.41
CA ALA A 308 7.85 -18.48 -15.23
C ALA A 308 7.45 -19.95 -15.06
N GLN A 309 6.15 -20.25 -15.19
CA GLN A 309 5.66 -21.62 -15.13
C GLN A 309 6.22 -22.51 -16.26
N ARG A 310 6.40 -21.96 -17.46
CA ARG A 310 7.03 -22.70 -18.58
C ARG A 310 8.51 -22.95 -18.34
N ALA A 311 9.23 -21.99 -17.77
CA ALA A 311 10.64 -22.13 -17.43
C ALA A 311 10.85 -23.25 -16.39
N ALA A 312 10.06 -23.23 -15.30
CA ALA A 312 10.12 -24.24 -14.25
C ALA A 312 9.85 -25.68 -14.73
N ARG A 313 9.05 -25.87 -15.79
CA ARG A 313 8.77 -27.19 -16.37
C ARG A 313 9.88 -27.71 -17.31
N LYS A 314 10.81 -26.85 -17.71
CA LYS A 314 11.91 -27.20 -18.63
C LYS A 314 13.20 -27.57 -17.90
N GLU A 315 13.27 -27.36 -16.59
CA GLU A 315 14.39 -27.83 -15.78
C GLU A 315 14.28 -29.36 -15.61
N PRO A 316 15.30 -30.12 -16.03
CA PRO A 316 15.31 -31.59 -15.99
C PRO A 316 15.38 -32.17 -14.58
#